data_AF-A0A924MVQ5-F1
#
_entry.id   AF-A0A924MVQ5-F1
#
_cell.length_a   1.000
_cell.length_b   1.000
_cell.length_c   1.000
_cell.angle_alpha   90.00
_cell.angle_beta   90.00
_cell.angle_gamma   90.00
#
_symmetry.space_group_name_H-M   'P 1'
#
loop_
_entity.id
_entity.type
_entity.pdbx_description
1 polymer ?
#
loop_
_entity_poly.entity_id
_entity_poly.type
_entity_poly.pdbx_seq_one_letter_code
_entity_poly.pdbx_strand_id
1 'polypeptide(L)'
;FDATIAAILRAIADGEVYQVNATAPLTGHMQGDPLGLFAALRRAQPNAYAAYLDLGDGERILSVSPELFFDWRGDRLLARPMKGTAPRGVLGRRGAENLMIVDLLRNDLSRIATPHSVHVPRLFHTEAWPTVWQMSSDVVATTRAGITLADIFGALFPCGSITGAPKVQAMRLIRRLETEPRGVYCGAIGVVQPGGAATFNVPIRTLALREQGGTTQVRCGIGSGITADATATSEWDEWRHKRAFVDRASQAFELLETLRLDDGELLDIDAHLQRMDDAARHFAFASPLAAARATLDDLRASHASGRWRLRLLAGRAGLTHAQAFALAPTPEPVRVVLADRPLVGSDGEFVRFKTTRRGHYDAFTPADATVFDTLLWNERGQLTEFTRGNVALRIAGRWLTPAASSGLLPGIARARLLREGVIFEDKLTPDDLRRADGLAFINSLRGWLVAELVHA
;
A
#
# COMPACT_ATOMS: atom_id res chain seq x y z
N PHE A 1 15.24 2.37 13.16
CA PHE A 1 13.80 2.47 13.44
C PHE A 1 13.51 2.08 14.89
N ASP A 2 13.77 0.83 15.28
CA ASP A 2 13.47 0.29 16.61
C ASP A 2 14.05 1.13 17.76
N ALA A 3 15.30 1.56 17.64
CA ALA A 3 15.94 2.42 18.64
C ALA A 3 15.21 3.78 18.83
N THR A 4 14.70 4.36 17.73
CA THR A 4 13.91 5.60 17.76
C THR A 4 12.57 5.38 18.44
N ILE A 5 11.86 4.29 18.10
CA ILE A 5 10.59 3.94 18.74
C ILE A 5 10.80 3.70 20.24
N ALA A 6 11.83 2.94 20.63
CA ALA A 6 12.16 2.69 22.04
C ALA A 6 12.51 3.98 22.79
N ALA A 7 13.24 4.93 22.17
CA ALA A 7 13.50 6.24 22.76
C ALA A 7 12.23 7.05 22.99
N ILE A 8 11.28 7.03 22.05
CA ILE A 8 10.01 7.73 22.21
C ILE A 8 9.16 7.08 23.30
N LEU A 9 9.07 5.76 23.34
CA LEU A 9 8.32 5.04 24.37
C LEU A 9 8.87 5.31 25.78
N ARG A 10 10.20 5.42 25.93
CA ARG A 10 10.82 5.86 27.19
C ARG A 10 10.39 7.28 27.58
N ALA A 11 10.47 8.24 26.66
CA ALA A 11 10.03 9.61 26.94
C ALA A 11 8.53 9.69 27.30
N ILE A 12 7.70 8.80 26.75
CA ILE A 12 6.28 8.68 27.15
C ILE A 12 6.16 8.10 28.56
N ALA A 13 6.89 7.03 28.87
CA ALA A 13 6.89 6.41 30.20
C ALA A 13 7.40 7.37 31.29
N ASP A 14 8.36 8.22 30.96
CA ASP A 14 8.91 9.26 31.84
C ASP A 14 7.97 10.49 31.98
N GLY A 15 6.83 10.49 31.28
CA GLY A 15 5.84 11.56 31.33
C GLY A 15 6.25 12.85 30.60
N GLU A 16 7.29 12.82 29.77
CA GLU A 16 7.70 14.01 29.00
C GLU A 16 6.65 14.39 27.95
N VAL A 17 6.03 13.39 27.33
CA VAL A 17 5.08 13.52 26.22
C VAL A 17 4.04 12.40 26.26
N TYR A 18 2.84 12.65 25.73
CA TYR A 18 1.79 11.63 25.57
C TYR A 18 1.85 10.94 24.20
N GLN A 19 2.28 11.68 23.17
CA GLN A 19 2.40 11.19 21.80
C GLN A 19 3.47 11.98 21.06
N VAL A 20 4.20 11.31 20.17
CA VAL A 20 5.17 11.93 19.25
C VAL A 20 5.02 11.33 17.87
N ASN A 21 4.97 12.17 16.83
CA ASN A 21 4.97 11.73 15.45
C ASN A 21 6.40 11.44 15.01
N ALA A 22 6.77 10.17 15.01
CA ALA A 22 8.07 9.69 14.54
C ALA A 22 8.08 9.65 13.01
N THR A 23 9.14 10.17 12.38
CA THR A 23 9.23 10.17 10.92
C THR A 23 10.63 9.77 10.44
N ALA A 24 10.69 9.30 9.20
CA ALA A 24 11.93 9.09 8.46
C ALA A 24 11.72 9.39 6.97
N PRO A 25 12.78 9.80 6.26
CA PRO A 25 12.71 9.93 4.80
C PRO A 25 12.85 8.59 4.11
N LEU A 26 12.05 8.40 3.07
CA LEU A 26 12.35 7.52 1.96
C LEU A 26 13.07 8.33 0.89
N THR A 27 14.18 7.81 0.39
CA THR A 27 14.96 8.42 -0.68
C THR A 27 14.99 7.50 -1.89
N GLY A 28 15.15 8.10 -3.07
CA GLY A 28 15.28 7.37 -4.31
C GLY A 28 15.65 8.29 -5.46
N HIS A 29 15.68 7.72 -6.66
CA HIS A 29 15.91 8.47 -7.89
C HIS A 29 14.74 8.25 -8.83
N MET A 30 14.36 9.31 -9.54
CA MET A 30 13.35 9.25 -10.59
C MET A 30 14.02 9.21 -11.95
N GLN A 31 13.43 8.43 -12.84
CA GLN A 31 13.64 8.51 -14.27
C GLN A 31 12.30 8.86 -14.94
N GLY A 32 12.36 9.68 -16.00
CA GLY A 32 11.18 10.11 -16.74
C GLY A 32 10.60 11.44 -16.27
N ASP A 33 9.32 11.66 -16.54
CA ASP A 33 8.65 12.95 -16.39
C ASP A 33 7.98 13.11 -15.01
N PRO A 34 8.27 14.21 -14.27
CA PRO A 34 7.61 14.51 -12.99
C PRO A 34 6.08 14.61 -13.09
N LEU A 35 5.52 15.09 -14.21
CA LEU A 35 4.07 15.16 -14.39
C LEU A 35 3.46 13.77 -14.53
N GLY A 36 4.11 12.86 -15.24
CA GLY A 36 3.75 11.44 -15.29
C GLY A 36 3.72 10.79 -13.91
N LEU A 37 4.73 11.05 -13.06
CA LEU A 37 4.74 10.60 -11.67
C LEU A 37 3.60 11.23 -10.86
N PHE A 38 3.36 12.53 -10.98
CA PHE A 38 2.26 13.21 -10.30
C PHE A 38 0.89 12.65 -10.68
N ALA A 39 0.67 12.37 -11.96
CA ALA A 39 -0.54 11.71 -12.43
C ALA A 39 -0.70 10.31 -11.82
N ALA A 40 0.39 9.56 -11.64
CA ALA A 40 0.37 8.26 -10.97
C ALA A 40 0.03 8.37 -9.48
N LEU A 41 0.58 9.36 -8.78
CA LEU A 41 0.26 9.64 -7.37
C LEU A 41 -1.21 10.04 -7.19
N ARG A 42 -1.74 10.92 -8.05
CA ARG A 42 -3.15 11.31 -8.02
C ARG A 42 -4.08 10.13 -8.21
N ARG A 43 -3.72 9.16 -9.06
CA ARG A 43 -4.50 7.91 -9.19
C ARG A 43 -4.44 7.05 -7.94
N ALA A 44 -3.28 6.98 -7.29
CA ALA A 44 -3.14 6.26 -6.02
C ALA A 44 -3.90 6.95 -4.87
N GLN A 45 -4.22 8.24 -5.00
CA GLN A 45 -4.91 9.08 -4.02
C GLN A 45 -5.88 10.11 -4.69
N PRO A 46 -7.01 9.68 -5.27
CA PRO A 46 -7.86 10.50 -6.14
C PRO A 46 -8.60 11.63 -5.41
N ASN A 47 -8.79 11.51 -4.10
CA ASN A 47 -9.52 12.49 -3.27
C ASN A 47 -8.60 13.40 -2.45
N ALA A 48 -7.30 13.40 -2.74
CA ALA A 48 -6.33 14.19 -2.00
C ALA A 48 -6.45 15.70 -2.31
N TYR A 49 -6.06 16.52 -1.35
CA TYR A 49 -5.67 17.91 -1.54
C TYR A 49 -4.34 17.96 -2.32
N ALA A 50 -4.43 17.70 -3.62
CA ALA A 50 -3.27 17.53 -4.47
C ALA A 50 -2.68 18.87 -4.91
N ALA A 51 -1.34 18.95 -4.97
CA ALA A 51 -0.61 20.11 -5.47
C ALA A 51 0.64 19.64 -6.22
N TYR A 52 0.88 20.24 -7.38
CA TYR A 52 2.14 20.16 -8.10
C TYR A 52 2.74 21.57 -8.11
N LEU A 53 3.90 21.72 -7.48
CA LEU A 53 4.61 22.99 -7.43
C LEU A 53 5.94 22.82 -8.14
N ASP A 54 6.17 23.60 -9.19
CA ASP A 54 7.51 23.81 -9.74
C ASP A 54 8.05 25.09 -9.11
N LEU A 55 9.11 24.95 -8.31
CA LEU A 55 9.70 26.06 -7.55
C LEU A 55 10.86 26.72 -8.31
N GLY A 56 11.15 26.28 -9.53
CA GLY A 56 12.38 26.65 -10.24
C GLY A 56 13.59 25.86 -9.76
N ASP A 57 14.75 26.10 -10.39
CA ASP A 57 16.05 25.52 -10.02
C ASP A 57 16.08 23.98 -9.88
N GLY A 58 15.20 23.29 -10.61
CA GLY A 58 15.08 21.84 -10.56
C GLY A 58 14.40 21.30 -9.30
N GLU A 59 13.79 22.15 -8.47
CA GLU A 59 13.04 21.78 -7.28
C GLU A 59 11.53 21.69 -7.56
N ARG A 60 10.94 20.54 -7.26
CA ARG A 60 9.51 20.27 -7.49
C ARG A 60 8.88 19.58 -6.30
N ILE A 61 7.66 19.98 -5.94
CA ILE A 61 6.89 19.36 -4.85
C ILE A 61 5.62 18.72 -5.41
N LEU A 62 5.48 17.42 -5.17
CA LEU A 62 4.37 16.60 -5.64
C LEU A 62 3.60 16.13 -4.41
N SER A 63 2.51 16.82 -4.05
CA SER A 63 1.69 16.49 -2.89
C SER A 63 0.39 15.82 -3.30
N VAL A 64 0.07 14.69 -2.67
CA VAL A 64 -1.27 14.07 -2.69
C VAL A 64 -1.75 13.88 -1.26
N SER A 65 -1.73 14.97 -0.50
CA SER A 65 -2.09 14.95 0.91
C SER A 65 -3.57 14.68 1.11
N PRO A 66 -3.93 13.71 1.97
CA PRO A 66 -5.31 13.49 2.38
C PRO A 66 -5.80 14.47 3.46
N GLU A 67 -4.91 15.21 4.13
CA GLU A 67 -5.25 16.02 5.32
C GLU A 67 -5.36 17.51 5.02
N LEU A 68 -6.52 18.10 5.35
CA LEU A 68 -6.73 19.56 5.32
C LEU A 68 -6.12 20.16 6.58
N PHE A 69 -5.17 21.07 6.42
CA PHE A 69 -4.66 21.86 7.54
C PHE A 69 -5.71 22.88 7.96
N PHE A 70 -6.12 23.74 7.02
CA PHE A 70 -7.29 24.59 7.19
C PHE A 70 -7.89 25.07 5.85
N ASP A 71 -9.18 25.38 5.85
CA ASP A 71 -9.89 26.16 4.84
C ASP A 71 -10.49 27.40 5.53
N TRP A 72 -10.15 28.59 5.03
CA TRP A 72 -10.58 29.88 5.57
C TRP A 72 -11.31 30.67 4.51
N ARG A 73 -12.59 31.00 4.77
CA ARG A 73 -13.44 31.76 3.84
C ARG A 73 -14.28 32.77 4.63
N GLY A 74 -14.07 34.05 4.34
CA GLY A 74 -14.67 35.12 5.13
C GLY A 74 -14.19 35.04 6.58
N ASP A 75 -15.10 34.83 7.52
CA ASP A 75 -14.80 34.62 8.93
C ASP A 75 -14.81 33.14 9.34
N ARG A 76 -15.15 32.22 8.44
CA ARG A 76 -15.25 30.79 8.77
C ARG A 76 -13.92 30.08 8.55
N LEU A 77 -13.42 29.42 9.58
CA LEU A 77 -12.22 28.60 9.56
C LEU A 77 -12.59 27.14 9.86
N LEU A 78 -12.16 26.22 9.00
CA LEU A 78 -12.35 24.78 9.11
C LEU A 78 -10.99 24.09 9.14
N ALA A 79 -10.75 23.23 10.12
CA ALA A 79 -9.64 22.27 10.13
C ALA A 79 -10.19 20.84 10.11
N ARG A 80 -9.52 19.92 9.41
CA ARG A 80 -9.91 18.51 9.36
C ARG A 80 -8.73 17.60 9.73
N PRO A 81 -8.40 17.48 11.03
CA PRO A 81 -7.36 16.56 11.47
C PRO A 81 -7.67 15.13 11.05
N MET A 82 -6.62 14.41 10.69
CA MET A 82 -6.71 12.99 10.42
C MET A 82 -5.83 12.17 11.38
N LYS A 83 -6.46 11.23 12.09
CA LYS A 83 -5.77 10.27 12.97
C LYS A 83 -6.57 8.99 13.09
N GLY A 84 -5.87 7.86 13.15
CA GLY A 84 -6.45 6.53 12.99
C GLY A 84 -6.39 6.08 11.53
N THR A 85 -5.37 5.29 11.20
CA THR A 85 -5.21 4.64 9.90
C THR A 85 -5.41 3.14 10.10
N ALA A 86 -6.21 2.50 9.23
CA ALA A 86 -6.34 1.03 9.23
C ALA A 86 -6.18 0.47 7.81
N PRO A 87 -5.66 -0.76 7.66
CA PRO A 87 -5.63 -1.43 6.37
C PRO A 87 -7.05 -1.59 5.79
N ARG A 88 -7.16 -1.57 4.46
CA ARG A 88 -8.43 -1.89 3.77
C ARG A 88 -8.90 -3.30 4.21
N GLY A 89 -10.10 -3.38 4.78
CA GLY A 89 -10.73 -4.64 5.20
C GLY A 89 -10.84 -4.85 6.72
N VAL A 90 -10.22 -4.00 7.54
CA VAL A 90 -10.37 -4.01 9.00
C VAL A 90 -11.00 -2.68 9.43
N LEU A 91 -12.18 -2.70 10.07
CA LEU A 91 -12.78 -1.51 10.67
C LEU A 91 -11.94 -1.08 11.88
N GLY A 92 -11.06 -0.09 11.69
CA GLY A 92 -10.21 0.43 12.75
C GLY A 92 -10.97 1.32 13.73
N ARG A 93 -11.22 0.84 14.96
CA ARG A 93 -11.65 1.67 16.10
C ARG A 93 -10.43 2.17 16.87
N ARG A 94 -9.86 3.32 16.48
CA ARG A 94 -8.84 4.04 17.28
C ARG A 94 -9.26 5.51 17.51
N GLY A 95 -10.38 5.72 18.21
CA GLY A 95 -10.95 7.06 18.45
C GLY A 95 -10.18 7.94 19.44
N ALA A 96 -9.43 7.35 20.37
CA ALA A 96 -8.74 8.11 21.44
C ALA A 96 -7.66 9.06 20.90
N GLU A 97 -6.86 8.64 19.92
CA GLU A 97 -5.81 9.49 19.31
C GLU A 97 -6.43 10.68 18.57
N ASN A 98 -7.52 10.45 17.83
CA ASN A 98 -8.20 11.50 17.10
C ASN A 98 -8.83 12.52 18.06
N LEU A 99 -9.41 12.08 19.18
CA LEU A 99 -9.98 12.98 20.18
C LEU A 99 -8.95 13.95 20.73
N MET A 100 -7.77 13.45 21.10
CA MET A 100 -6.68 14.29 21.61
C MET A 100 -6.23 15.35 20.60
N ILE A 101 -6.15 14.99 19.30
CA ILE A 101 -5.82 15.96 18.25
C ILE A 101 -6.95 16.98 18.04
N VAL A 102 -8.22 16.55 18.11
CA VAL A 102 -9.37 17.45 18.04
C VAL A 102 -9.31 18.47 19.18
N ASP A 103 -9.04 18.04 20.41
CA ASP A 103 -8.94 18.95 21.55
C ASP A 103 -7.75 19.91 21.45
N LEU A 104 -6.61 19.45 20.94
CA LEU A 104 -5.47 20.32 20.66
C LEU A 104 -5.83 21.39 19.62
N LEU A 105 -6.52 21.00 18.53
CA LEU A 105 -6.95 21.96 17.51
C LEU A 105 -8.03 22.91 18.01
N ARG A 106 -8.95 22.46 18.87
CA ARG A 106 -9.93 23.35 19.52
C ARG A 106 -9.21 24.42 20.35
N ASN A 107 -8.22 24.02 21.13
CA ASN A 107 -7.40 24.94 21.91
C ASN A 107 -6.65 25.93 21.00
N ASP A 108 -6.01 25.46 19.93
CA ASP A 108 -5.27 26.32 19.01
C ASP A 108 -6.20 27.31 18.29
N LEU A 109 -7.36 26.85 17.79
CA LEU A 109 -8.37 27.70 17.14
C LEU A 109 -8.96 28.74 18.10
N SER A 110 -9.15 28.40 19.38
CA SER A 110 -9.72 29.33 20.38
C SER A 110 -8.92 30.63 20.54
N ARG A 111 -7.62 30.60 20.21
CA ARG A 111 -6.73 31.77 20.28
C ARG A 111 -7.07 32.85 19.26
N ILE A 112 -7.69 32.47 18.14
CA ILE A 112 -8.02 33.35 17.00
C ILE A 112 -9.52 33.44 16.73
N ALA A 113 -10.31 32.56 17.35
CA ALA A 113 -11.75 32.51 17.20
C ALA A 113 -12.49 33.53 18.09
N THR A 114 -13.70 33.90 17.69
CA THR A 114 -14.66 34.57 18.58
C THR A 114 -15.02 33.61 19.73
N PRO A 115 -15.22 34.12 20.96
CA PRO A 115 -15.60 33.28 22.09
C PRO A 115 -16.81 32.40 21.77
N HIS A 116 -16.75 31.13 22.19
CA HIS A 116 -17.81 30.13 22.00
C HIS A 116 -18.14 29.73 20.54
N SER A 117 -17.39 30.19 19.53
CA SER A 117 -17.63 29.77 18.14
C SER A 117 -16.96 28.45 17.75
N VAL A 118 -15.96 28.00 18.52
CA VAL A 118 -15.24 26.75 18.23
C VAL A 118 -16.11 25.54 18.56
N HIS A 119 -16.45 24.73 17.56
CA HIS A 119 -17.27 23.53 17.71
C HIS A 119 -16.82 22.41 16.75
N VAL A 120 -17.28 21.19 17.02
CA VAL A 120 -16.88 19.97 16.28
C VAL A 120 -18.12 19.35 15.64
N PRO A 121 -18.53 19.80 14.44
CA PRO A 121 -19.76 19.31 13.81
C PRO A 121 -19.68 17.84 13.35
N ARG A 122 -18.47 17.29 13.19
CA ARG A 122 -18.25 15.90 12.75
C ARG A 122 -17.09 15.31 13.55
N LEU A 123 -17.32 14.21 14.27
CA LEU A 123 -16.31 13.53 15.08
C LEU A 123 -16.20 12.06 14.67
N PHE A 124 -14.97 11.56 14.53
CA PHE A 124 -14.64 10.15 14.23
C PHE A 124 -15.23 9.59 12.93
N HIS A 125 -15.34 10.42 11.91
CA HIS A 125 -15.85 9.94 10.63
C HIS A 125 -14.78 9.12 9.89
N THR A 126 -15.10 7.86 9.58
CA THR A 126 -14.22 6.97 8.82
C THR A 126 -14.53 7.03 7.32
N GLU A 127 -13.53 7.36 6.51
CA GLU A 127 -13.61 7.39 5.04
C GLU A 127 -12.68 6.32 4.44
N ALA A 128 -13.17 5.62 3.43
CA ALA A 128 -12.34 4.70 2.66
C ALA A 128 -11.48 5.48 1.67
N TRP A 129 -10.16 5.38 1.80
CA TRP A 129 -9.19 5.81 0.80
C TRP A 129 -8.68 4.58 0.02
N PRO A 130 -8.12 4.75 -1.20
CA PRO A 130 -7.73 3.59 -2.03
C PRO A 130 -6.67 2.67 -1.39
N THR A 131 -5.90 3.19 -0.43
CA THR A 131 -4.81 2.45 0.23
C THR A 131 -5.11 2.14 1.70
N VAL A 132 -6.00 2.89 2.36
CA VAL A 132 -6.26 2.79 3.81
C VAL A 132 -7.68 3.23 4.16
N TRP A 133 -8.20 2.82 5.32
CA TRP A 133 -9.27 3.55 6.00
C TRP A 133 -8.66 4.69 6.80
N GLN A 134 -9.30 5.86 6.74
CA GLN A 134 -8.85 7.06 7.42
C GLN A 134 -9.98 7.64 8.27
N MET A 135 -9.68 7.94 9.53
CA MET A 135 -10.60 8.68 10.39
C MET A 135 -10.26 10.18 10.37
N SER A 136 -11.31 11.00 10.22
CA SER A 136 -11.25 12.46 10.22
C SER A 136 -12.35 13.07 11.10
N SER A 137 -12.09 14.27 11.60
CA SER A 137 -13.03 15.08 12.37
C SER A 137 -12.99 16.51 11.86
N ASP A 138 -14.10 17.22 11.88
CA ASP A 138 -14.18 18.62 11.45
C ASP A 138 -14.20 19.50 12.69
N VAL A 139 -13.27 20.45 12.79
CA VAL A 139 -13.26 21.49 13.82
C VAL A 139 -13.46 22.83 13.13
N VAL A 140 -14.52 23.54 13.52
CA VAL A 140 -14.94 24.80 12.88
C VAL A 140 -14.90 25.92 13.90
N ALA A 141 -14.50 27.10 13.46
CA ALA A 141 -14.51 28.33 14.25
C ALA A 141 -14.90 29.54 13.40
N THR A 142 -15.41 30.58 14.06
CA THR A 142 -15.54 31.92 13.46
C THR A 142 -14.35 32.75 13.92
N THR A 143 -13.52 33.23 13.01
CA THR A 143 -12.35 34.06 13.32
C THR A 143 -12.78 35.43 13.82
N ARG A 144 -12.00 36.03 14.73
CA ARG A 144 -12.19 37.42 15.13
C ARG A 144 -11.99 38.36 13.94
N ALA A 145 -12.61 39.54 13.99
CA ALA A 145 -12.40 40.57 12.99
C ALA A 145 -10.91 41.01 12.96
N GLY A 146 -10.39 41.29 11.76
CA GLY A 146 -9.01 41.76 11.58
C GLY A 146 -7.93 40.68 11.67
N ILE A 147 -8.30 39.40 11.82
CA ILE A 147 -7.35 38.28 11.77
C ILE A 147 -6.69 38.20 10.39
N THR A 148 -5.38 38.03 10.38
CA THR A 148 -4.58 37.83 9.17
C THR A 148 -4.21 36.36 8.98
N LEU A 149 -3.73 36.02 7.79
CA LEU A 149 -3.18 34.69 7.52
C LEU A 149 -2.00 34.37 8.45
N ALA A 150 -1.17 35.38 8.79
CA ALA A 150 -0.06 35.22 9.72
C ALA A 150 -0.52 34.84 11.13
N ASP A 151 -1.64 35.41 11.61
CA ASP A 151 -2.23 35.04 12.90
C ASP A 151 -2.73 33.59 12.91
N ILE A 152 -3.32 33.14 11.80
CA ILE A 152 -3.75 31.74 11.63
C ILE A 152 -2.55 30.81 11.73
N PHE A 153 -1.47 31.08 10.98
CA PHE A 153 -0.26 30.27 11.07
C PHE A 153 0.38 30.35 12.45
N GLY A 154 0.47 31.52 13.09
CA GLY A 154 1.02 31.67 14.43
C GLY A 154 0.25 30.90 15.51
N ALA A 155 -1.06 30.70 15.31
CA ALA A 155 -1.89 29.91 16.21
C ALA A 155 -1.79 28.39 15.94
N LEU A 156 -1.89 27.98 14.67
CA LEU A 156 -2.09 26.59 14.29
C LEU A 156 -0.81 25.83 13.92
N PHE A 157 0.23 26.52 13.45
CA PHE A 157 1.41 25.90 12.86
C PHE A 157 2.49 25.52 13.88
N PRO A 158 3.16 24.36 13.74
CA PRO A 158 2.81 23.25 12.84
C PRO A 158 1.58 22.49 13.34
N CYS A 159 0.92 21.75 12.43
CA CYS A 159 -0.28 20.99 12.76
C CYS A 159 -0.03 19.98 13.90
N GLY A 160 -0.96 19.87 14.86
CA GLY A 160 -0.83 18.96 16.00
C GLY A 160 -0.72 17.49 15.60
N SER A 161 -1.36 17.08 14.51
CA SER A 161 -1.38 15.69 14.03
C SER A 161 0.01 15.18 13.61
N ILE A 162 0.91 16.07 13.20
CA ILE A 162 2.26 15.74 12.71
C ILE A 162 3.38 16.06 13.70
N THR A 163 3.05 16.55 14.90
CA THR A 163 4.01 16.82 15.97
C THR A 163 3.84 15.82 17.11
N GLY A 164 2.86 16.04 17.98
CA GLY A 164 2.70 15.32 19.23
C GLY A 164 2.14 16.21 20.34
N ALA A 165 1.93 15.64 21.51
CA ALA A 165 1.34 16.32 22.65
C ALA A 165 2.20 16.08 23.91
N PRO A 166 2.58 17.13 24.67
CA PRO A 166 2.46 18.57 24.37
C PRO A 166 3.33 19.01 23.18
N LYS A 167 2.83 19.92 22.34
CA LYS A 167 3.43 20.29 21.03
C LYS A 167 4.91 20.68 21.11
N VAL A 168 5.28 21.59 22.01
CA VAL A 168 6.66 22.09 22.14
C VAL A 168 7.64 21.00 22.57
N GLN A 169 7.25 20.17 23.56
CA GLN A 169 8.11 19.09 24.05
C GLN A 169 8.26 17.99 23.00
N ALA A 170 7.19 17.62 22.31
CA ALA A 170 7.25 16.69 21.19
C ALA A 170 8.20 17.19 20.08
N MET A 171 8.15 18.48 19.72
CA MET A 171 9.07 19.05 18.72
C MET A 171 10.54 19.03 19.17
N ARG A 172 10.83 19.27 20.45
CA ARG A 172 12.19 19.15 21.00
C ARG A 172 12.71 17.71 20.91
N LEU A 173 11.86 16.72 21.21
CA LEU A 173 12.21 15.32 21.08
C LEU A 173 12.42 14.93 19.61
N ILE A 174 11.54 15.37 18.70
CA ILE A 174 11.68 15.19 17.25
C ILE A 174 13.05 15.71 16.78
N ARG A 175 13.42 16.95 17.16
CA ARG A 175 14.71 17.55 16.77
C ARG A 175 15.92 16.77 17.28
N ARG A 176 15.80 16.10 18.42
CA ARG A 176 16.86 15.25 18.98
C ARG A 176 16.97 13.89 18.28
N LEU A 177 15.85 13.33 17.84
CA LEU A 177 15.78 11.97 17.32
C LEU A 177 15.90 11.88 15.79
N GLU A 178 15.44 12.89 15.06
CA GLU A 178 15.50 12.93 13.59
C GLU A 178 16.85 13.47 13.14
N THR A 179 17.44 12.83 12.13
CA THR A 179 18.79 13.13 11.64
C THR A 179 18.87 14.41 10.83
N GLU A 180 17.74 14.95 10.36
CA GLU A 180 17.69 16.10 9.48
C GLU A 180 16.33 16.81 9.54
N PRO A 181 16.23 18.07 9.07
CA PRO A 181 14.95 18.77 8.98
C PRO A 181 13.95 18.08 8.05
N ARG A 182 12.65 18.18 8.37
CA ARG A 182 11.58 17.62 7.55
C ARG A 182 11.37 18.37 6.22
N GLY A 183 11.85 19.61 6.11
CA GLY A 183 11.66 20.45 4.92
C GLY A 183 10.18 20.76 4.70
N VAL A 184 9.68 20.59 3.47
CA VAL A 184 8.26 20.78 3.16
C VAL A 184 7.37 19.76 3.87
N TYR A 185 7.86 18.54 4.13
CA TYR A 185 7.06 17.48 4.76
C TYR A 185 6.61 17.90 6.16
N CYS A 186 5.33 17.66 6.47
CA CYS A 186 4.67 18.14 7.70
C CYS A 186 4.62 19.67 7.86
N GLY A 187 4.87 20.44 6.80
CA GLY A 187 4.68 21.90 6.73
C GLY A 187 3.25 22.30 6.37
N ALA A 188 3.10 23.17 5.35
CA ALA A 188 1.80 23.57 4.79
C ALA A 188 1.94 23.86 3.29
N ILE A 189 1.03 23.36 2.46
CA ILE A 189 0.92 23.70 1.03
C ILE A 189 -0.51 24.15 0.75
N GLY A 190 -0.69 25.27 0.06
CA GLY A 190 -2.02 25.80 -0.17
C GLY A 190 -2.10 26.89 -1.21
N VAL A 191 -3.32 27.39 -1.38
CA VAL A 191 -3.66 28.50 -2.27
C VAL A 191 -4.30 29.61 -1.47
N VAL A 192 -3.91 30.85 -1.75
CA VAL A 192 -4.60 32.06 -1.30
C VAL A 192 -5.21 32.72 -2.52
N GLN A 193 -6.52 32.89 -2.52
CA GLN A 193 -7.28 33.44 -3.63
C GLN A 193 -7.40 34.97 -3.48
N PRO A 194 -7.60 35.70 -4.60
CA PRO A 194 -8.08 37.07 -4.53
C PRO A 194 -9.33 37.15 -3.64
N GLY A 195 -9.37 38.12 -2.73
CA GLY A 195 -10.43 38.23 -1.71
C GLY A 195 -10.12 37.51 -0.39
N GLY A 196 -8.96 36.87 -0.26
CA GLY A 196 -8.42 36.41 1.02
C GLY A 196 -8.84 34.99 1.44
N ALA A 197 -9.68 34.31 0.67
CA ALA A 197 -9.99 32.91 0.90
C ALA A 197 -8.72 32.05 0.75
N ALA A 198 -8.49 31.13 1.69
CA ALA A 198 -7.25 30.38 1.75
C ALA A 198 -7.49 28.92 2.14
N THR A 199 -6.85 27.99 1.42
CA THR A 199 -6.94 26.56 1.71
C THR A 199 -5.55 25.96 1.74
N PHE A 200 -5.17 25.34 2.85
CA PHE A 200 -3.88 24.69 3.04
C PHE A 200 -4.06 23.24 3.48
N ASN A 201 -3.26 22.34 2.92
CA ASN A 201 -3.11 20.97 3.38
C ASN A 201 -1.92 20.84 4.35
N VAL A 202 -1.87 19.71 5.06
CA VAL A 202 -0.64 19.26 5.73
C VAL A 202 0.10 18.39 4.71
N PRO A 203 1.31 18.73 4.23
CA PRO A 203 2.04 17.98 3.20
C PRO A 203 2.61 16.68 3.77
N ILE A 204 1.73 15.71 3.92
CA ILE A 204 1.98 14.29 4.09
C ILE A 204 1.60 13.59 2.78
N ARG A 205 2.19 12.42 2.50
CA ARG A 205 2.12 11.81 1.15
C ARG A 205 2.58 12.78 0.06
N THR A 206 3.73 13.40 0.30
CA THR A 206 4.34 14.43 -0.54
C THR A 206 5.75 14.00 -0.91
N LEU A 207 6.12 14.18 -2.18
CA LEU A 207 7.48 14.00 -2.65
C LEU A 207 8.12 15.35 -2.94
N ALA A 208 9.35 15.53 -2.48
CA ALA A 208 10.24 16.61 -2.88
C ALA A 208 11.23 16.04 -3.89
N LEU A 209 11.26 16.63 -5.07
CA LEU A 209 12.14 16.27 -6.18
C LEU A 209 13.19 17.36 -6.30
N ARG A 210 14.44 16.95 -6.47
CA ARG A 210 15.56 17.85 -6.70
C ARG A 210 16.42 17.34 -7.83
N GLU A 211 16.60 18.15 -8.85
CA GLU A 211 17.49 17.86 -9.96
C GLU A 211 18.94 18.20 -9.59
N GLN A 212 19.83 17.21 -9.67
CA GLN A 212 21.27 17.38 -9.45
C GLN A 212 22.05 16.49 -10.43
N GLY A 213 22.95 17.10 -11.19
CA GLY A 213 23.87 16.37 -12.08
C GLY A 213 23.18 15.50 -13.12
N GLY A 214 22.05 15.94 -13.68
CA GLY A 214 21.25 15.18 -14.64
C GLY A 214 20.44 14.03 -14.04
N THR A 215 20.39 13.92 -12.72
CA THR A 215 19.56 12.95 -11.99
C THR A 215 18.54 13.66 -11.11
N THR A 216 17.31 13.15 -11.05
CA THR A 216 16.29 13.67 -10.14
C THR A 216 16.28 12.84 -8.87
N GLN A 217 16.79 13.41 -7.77
CA GLN A 217 16.64 12.84 -6.44
C GLN A 217 15.21 13.03 -5.96
N VAL A 218 14.68 12.02 -5.28
CA VAL A 218 13.33 12.00 -4.73
C VAL A 218 13.42 11.76 -3.24
N ARG A 219 12.67 12.56 -2.48
CA ARG A 219 12.55 12.43 -1.03
C ARG A 219 11.07 12.41 -0.63
N CYS A 220 10.68 11.48 0.22
CA CYS A 220 9.32 11.35 0.73
C CYS A 220 9.32 11.05 2.22
N GLY A 221 8.71 11.90 3.04
CA GLY A 221 8.59 11.63 4.47
C GLY A 221 7.50 10.59 4.77
N ILE A 222 7.80 9.64 5.66
CA ILE A 222 6.85 8.66 6.20
C ILE A 222 6.95 8.68 7.73
N GLY A 223 5.81 8.50 8.39
CA GLY A 223 5.77 8.54 9.85
C GLY A 223 4.43 8.09 10.44
N SER A 224 4.41 7.97 11.76
CA SER A 224 3.22 7.62 12.56
C SER A 224 3.29 8.24 13.95
N GLY A 225 2.12 8.38 14.58
CA GLY A 225 1.99 8.86 15.95
C GLY A 225 2.25 7.74 16.94
N ILE A 226 3.33 7.84 17.69
CA ILE A 226 3.70 6.86 18.70
C ILE A 226 3.00 7.23 20.00
N THR A 227 2.27 6.26 20.57
CA THR A 227 1.58 6.35 21.87
C THR A 227 2.11 5.24 22.79
N ALA A 228 1.67 5.22 24.05
CA ALA A 228 2.15 4.24 25.04
C ALA A 228 1.94 2.76 24.62
N ASP A 229 0.87 2.46 23.87
CA ASP A 229 0.53 1.10 23.43
C ASP A 229 1.22 0.70 22.10
N ALA A 230 2.05 1.57 21.53
CA ALA A 230 2.69 1.33 20.24
C ALA A 230 3.79 0.26 20.35
N THR A 231 3.88 -0.61 19.34
CA THR A 231 4.97 -1.58 19.18
C THR A 231 5.76 -1.30 17.92
N ALA A 232 7.07 -1.57 17.91
CA ALA A 232 7.88 -1.35 16.72
C ALA A 232 7.30 -2.08 15.48
N THR A 233 6.84 -3.32 15.64
CA THR A 233 6.23 -4.09 14.56
C THR A 233 4.96 -3.44 14.02
N SER A 234 4.02 -3.05 14.89
CA SER A 234 2.77 -2.42 14.44
C SER A 234 3.00 -1.10 13.72
N GLU A 235 3.96 -0.29 14.20
CA GLU A 235 4.29 1.00 13.61
C GLU A 235 5.03 0.85 12.28
N TRP A 236 5.90 -0.16 12.16
CA TRP A 236 6.54 -0.50 10.90
C TRP A 236 5.50 -0.90 9.84
N ASP A 237 4.52 -1.72 10.22
CA ASP A 237 3.42 -2.07 9.32
C ASP A 237 2.58 -0.85 8.94
N GLU A 238 2.31 0.08 9.86
CA GLU A 238 1.64 1.34 9.52
C GLU A 238 2.45 2.15 8.49
N TRP A 239 3.77 2.25 8.65
CA TRP A 239 4.63 2.93 7.69
C TRP A 239 4.60 2.24 6.32
N ARG A 240 4.57 0.90 6.30
CA ARG A 240 4.40 0.09 5.09
C ARG A 240 3.07 0.35 4.37
N HIS A 241 1.98 0.52 5.10
CA HIS A 241 0.70 0.91 4.49
C HIS A 241 0.74 2.35 3.97
N LYS A 242 1.39 3.27 4.71
CA LYS A 242 1.51 4.68 4.30
C LYS A 242 2.41 4.90 3.10
N ARG A 243 3.38 4.03 2.80
CA ARG A 243 4.20 4.09 1.57
C ARG A 243 3.50 3.53 0.33
N ALA A 244 2.38 2.82 0.47
CA ALA A 244 1.72 2.17 -0.66
C ALA A 244 1.38 3.13 -1.82
N PHE A 245 1.06 4.40 -1.53
CA PHE A 245 0.77 5.38 -2.59
C PHE A 245 1.97 5.68 -3.50
N VAL A 246 3.18 5.77 -2.93
CA VAL A 246 4.40 6.01 -3.71
C VAL A 246 4.86 4.72 -4.36
N ASP A 247 4.74 3.58 -3.68
CA ASP A 247 5.05 2.28 -4.29
C ASP A 247 4.16 2.02 -5.52
N ARG A 248 2.85 2.29 -5.45
CA ARG A 248 1.93 2.19 -6.61
C ARG A 248 2.32 3.10 -7.76
N ALA A 249 2.85 4.30 -7.45
CA ALA A 249 3.23 5.30 -8.44
C ALA A 249 4.63 5.06 -9.02
N SER A 250 5.49 4.30 -8.33
CA SER A 250 6.90 4.15 -8.67
C SER A 250 7.16 3.34 -9.93
N GLN A 251 6.18 2.55 -10.40
CA GLN A 251 6.35 1.70 -11.57
C GLN A 251 5.00 1.48 -12.28
N ALA A 252 5.00 1.60 -13.61
CA ALA A 252 3.85 1.22 -14.42
C ALA A 252 3.66 -0.30 -14.41
N PHE A 253 2.41 -0.75 -14.44
CA PHE A 253 2.05 -2.16 -14.51
C PHE A 253 0.69 -2.34 -15.16
N GLU A 254 0.44 -3.58 -15.58
CA GLU A 254 -0.82 -4.05 -16.13
C GLU A 254 -1.35 -5.20 -15.27
N LEU A 255 -2.66 -5.41 -15.30
CA LEU A 255 -3.26 -6.60 -14.72
C LEU A 255 -2.93 -7.79 -15.61
N LEU A 256 -2.66 -8.94 -14.99
CA LEU A 256 -2.16 -10.11 -15.69
C LEU A 256 -2.98 -11.34 -15.35
N GLU A 257 -3.43 -12.05 -16.37
CA GLU A 257 -3.95 -13.41 -16.24
C GLU A 257 -3.19 -14.41 -17.10
N THR A 258 -3.15 -15.66 -16.63
CA THR A 258 -2.54 -16.76 -17.36
C THR A 258 -3.51 -17.92 -17.35
N LEU A 259 -4.08 -18.25 -18.51
CA LEU A 259 -5.15 -19.22 -18.66
C LEU A 259 -4.66 -20.43 -19.47
N ARG A 260 -5.25 -21.59 -19.21
CA ARG A 260 -5.12 -22.77 -20.09
C ARG A 260 -6.27 -22.77 -21.08
N LEU A 261 -5.94 -22.95 -22.35
CA LEU A 261 -6.88 -23.26 -23.42
C LEU A 261 -6.57 -24.69 -23.90
N ASP A 262 -7.54 -25.59 -23.81
CA ASP A 262 -7.45 -26.96 -24.30
C ASP A 262 -8.53 -27.17 -25.36
N ASP A 263 -8.15 -27.43 -26.61
CA ASP A 263 -9.08 -27.75 -27.71
C ASP A 263 -10.26 -26.76 -27.83
N GLY A 264 -9.94 -25.47 -27.71
CA GLY A 264 -10.94 -24.40 -27.78
C GLY A 264 -11.70 -24.15 -26.48
N GLU A 265 -11.40 -24.83 -25.37
CA GLU A 265 -12.04 -24.61 -24.06
C GLU A 265 -11.11 -23.90 -23.07
N LEU A 266 -11.59 -22.81 -22.47
CA LEU A 266 -10.84 -22.03 -21.48
C LEU A 266 -11.14 -22.52 -20.07
N LEU A 267 -10.12 -23.05 -19.40
CA LEU A 267 -10.26 -23.53 -18.03
C LEU A 267 -10.44 -22.36 -17.05
N ASP A 268 -11.41 -22.50 -16.15
CA ASP A 268 -11.68 -21.58 -15.04
C ASP A 268 -11.87 -20.10 -15.46
N ILE A 269 -12.36 -19.85 -16.69
CA ILE A 269 -12.41 -18.49 -17.29
C ILE A 269 -13.10 -17.46 -16.41
N ASP A 270 -14.24 -17.80 -15.82
CA ASP A 270 -15.01 -16.84 -15.01
C ASP A 270 -14.24 -16.47 -13.73
N ALA A 271 -13.51 -17.42 -13.13
CA ALA A 271 -12.65 -17.15 -11.98
C ALA A 271 -11.44 -16.26 -12.37
N HIS A 272 -10.88 -16.46 -13.57
CA HIS A 272 -9.81 -15.61 -14.10
C HIS A 272 -10.29 -14.17 -14.33
N LEU A 273 -11.44 -13.99 -14.99
CA LEU A 273 -11.99 -12.66 -15.27
C LEU A 273 -12.46 -11.95 -14.00
N GLN A 274 -13.09 -12.66 -13.07
CA GLN A 274 -13.48 -12.08 -11.77
C GLN A 274 -12.26 -11.59 -11.00
N ARG A 275 -11.19 -12.39 -10.93
CA ARG A 275 -9.96 -11.99 -10.24
C ARG A 275 -9.29 -10.77 -10.88
N MET A 276 -9.31 -10.69 -12.22
CA MET A 276 -8.82 -9.51 -12.94
C MET A 276 -9.67 -8.27 -12.64
N ASP A 277 -11.00 -8.39 -12.59
CA ASP A 277 -11.90 -7.28 -12.25
C ASP A 277 -11.73 -6.83 -10.78
N ASP A 278 -11.56 -7.76 -9.85
CA ASP A 278 -11.23 -7.46 -8.45
C ASP A 278 -9.94 -6.64 -8.34
N ALA A 279 -8.92 -7.02 -9.10
CA ALA A 279 -7.67 -6.28 -9.18
C ALA A 279 -7.88 -4.88 -9.81
N ALA A 280 -8.71 -4.78 -10.85
CA ALA A 280 -9.04 -3.51 -11.48
C ALA A 280 -9.70 -2.55 -10.48
N ARG A 281 -10.67 -3.03 -9.70
CA ARG A 281 -11.33 -2.24 -8.64
C ARG A 281 -10.35 -1.83 -7.55
N HIS A 282 -9.46 -2.73 -7.11
CA HIS A 282 -8.44 -2.43 -6.10
C HIS A 282 -7.46 -1.33 -6.54
N PHE A 283 -6.99 -1.40 -7.79
CA PHE A 283 -6.01 -0.45 -8.33
C PHE A 283 -6.64 0.77 -9.04
N ALA A 284 -7.96 0.90 -9.01
CA ALA A 284 -8.72 1.94 -9.71
C ALA A 284 -8.44 2.00 -11.23
N PHE A 285 -8.40 0.84 -11.88
CA PHE A 285 -8.42 0.70 -13.34
C PHE A 285 -9.88 0.70 -13.81
N ALA A 286 -10.13 1.07 -15.06
CA ALA A 286 -11.43 0.81 -15.68
C ALA A 286 -11.66 -0.71 -15.76
N SER A 287 -12.90 -1.16 -15.60
CA SER A 287 -13.21 -2.60 -15.65
C SER A 287 -12.84 -3.18 -17.01
N PRO A 288 -11.97 -4.22 -17.05
CA PRO A 288 -11.55 -4.83 -18.30
C PRO A 288 -12.49 -5.98 -18.74
N LEU A 289 -13.56 -6.26 -17.99
CA LEU A 289 -14.32 -7.51 -18.11
C LEU A 289 -14.82 -7.79 -19.54
N ALA A 290 -15.47 -6.80 -20.16
CA ALA A 290 -16.04 -6.94 -21.50
C ALA A 290 -14.95 -7.07 -22.57
N ALA A 291 -13.91 -6.23 -22.51
CA ALA A 291 -12.79 -6.26 -23.45
C ALA A 291 -11.99 -7.56 -23.33
N ALA A 292 -11.76 -8.03 -22.10
CA ALA A 292 -11.06 -9.27 -21.80
C ALA A 292 -11.80 -10.48 -22.35
N ARG A 293 -13.14 -10.52 -22.22
CA ARG A 293 -13.97 -11.58 -22.80
C ARG A 293 -13.81 -11.62 -24.31
N ALA A 294 -14.00 -10.49 -25.00
CA ALA A 294 -13.87 -10.40 -26.45
C ALA A 294 -12.47 -10.84 -26.92
N THR A 295 -11.41 -10.35 -26.25
CA THR A 295 -10.02 -10.72 -26.56
C THR A 295 -9.77 -12.22 -26.42
N LEU A 296 -10.35 -12.86 -25.41
CA LEU A 296 -10.22 -14.30 -25.18
C LEU A 296 -11.01 -15.12 -26.21
N ASP A 297 -12.19 -14.65 -26.60
CA ASP A 297 -13.03 -15.30 -27.62
C ASP A 297 -12.33 -15.31 -28.99
N ASP A 298 -11.68 -14.20 -29.37
CA ASP A 298 -10.86 -14.10 -30.59
C ASP A 298 -9.67 -15.10 -30.57
N LEU A 299 -8.99 -15.21 -29.43
CA LEU A 299 -7.89 -16.17 -29.27
C LEU A 299 -8.36 -17.61 -29.31
N ARG A 300 -9.50 -17.91 -28.66
CA ARG A 300 -10.13 -19.23 -28.69
C ARG A 300 -10.46 -19.65 -30.12
N ALA A 301 -11.02 -18.75 -30.93
CA ALA A 301 -11.36 -19.04 -32.33
C ALA A 301 -10.12 -19.34 -33.19
N SER A 302 -9.01 -18.64 -32.96
CA SER A 302 -7.75 -18.84 -33.70
C SER A 302 -6.91 -20.04 -33.22
N HIS A 303 -7.21 -20.59 -32.04
CA HIS A 303 -6.46 -21.68 -31.40
C HIS A 303 -7.41 -22.82 -30.98
N ALA A 304 -8.26 -23.25 -31.91
CA ALA A 304 -9.35 -24.21 -31.66
C ALA A 304 -8.90 -25.64 -31.32
N SER A 305 -7.62 -25.99 -31.53
CA SER A 305 -7.08 -27.32 -31.24
C SER A 305 -5.72 -27.24 -30.55
N GLY A 306 -5.40 -28.26 -29.75
CA GLY A 306 -4.17 -28.35 -28.97
C GLY A 306 -4.26 -27.61 -27.64
N ARG A 307 -3.14 -27.65 -26.91
CA ARG A 307 -3.02 -27.08 -25.57
C ARG A 307 -2.18 -25.80 -25.60
N TRP A 308 -2.75 -24.71 -25.09
CA TRP A 308 -2.15 -23.38 -25.13
C TRP A 308 -2.16 -22.71 -23.76
N ARG A 309 -1.09 -21.95 -23.49
CA ARG A 309 -1.01 -20.96 -22.42
C ARG A 309 -1.39 -19.61 -23.00
N LEU A 310 -2.52 -19.06 -22.57
CA LEU A 310 -2.89 -17.69 -22.89
C LEU A 310 -2.34 -16.75 -21.84
N ARG A 311 -1.77 -15.63 -22.28
CA ARG A 311 -1.29 -14.55 -21.45
C ARG A 311 -2.13 -13.31 -21.75
N LEU A 312 -3.05 -12.96 -20.86
CA LEU A 312 -3.96 -11.82 -20.99
C LEU A 312 -3.46 -10.65 -20.15
N LEU A 313 -3.46 -9.46 -20.74
CA LEU A 313 -3.10 -8.19 -20.11
C LEU A 313 -4.26 -7.21 -20.19
N ALA A 314 -4.42 -6.43 -19.13
CA ALA A 314 -5.31 -5.29 -19.11
C ALA A 314 -4.57 -4.03 -18.63
N GLY A 315 -4.60 -3.01 -19.47
CA GLY A 315 -4.10 -1.68 -19.16
C GLY A 315 -5.07 -0.88 -18.30
N ARG A 316 -4.64 0.32 -17.88
CA ARG A 316 -5.40 1.20 -16.98
C ARG A 316 -6.76 1.63 -17.52
N ALA A 317 -6.88 1.79 -18.84
CA ALA A 317 -8.10 2.16 -19.53
C ALA A 317 -9.08 0.99 -19.72
N GLY A 318 -8.78 -0.20 -19.18
CA GLY A 318 -9.59 -1.41 -19.38
C GLY A 318 -9.35 -2.07 -20.75
N LEU A 319 -8.50 -1.50 -21.59
CA LEU A 319 -8.09 -2.09 -22.86
C LEU A 319 -7.24 -3.33 -22.60
N THR A 320 -7.53 -4.39 -23.35
CA THR A 320 -6.91 -5.70 -23.18
C THR A 320 -6.15 -6.12 -24.42
N HIS A 321 -5.12 -6.92 -24.21
CA HIS A 321 -4.43 -7.64 -25.27
C HIS A 321 -3.95 -8.98 -24.74
N ALA A 322 -3.85 -9.97 -25.61
CA ALA A 322 -3.45 -11.30 -25.19
C ALA A 322 -2.58 -11.99 -26.23
N GLN A 323 -1.80 -12.96 -25.77
CA GLN A 323 -0.93 -13.79 -26.59
C GLN A 323 -1.12 -15.27 -26.22
N ALA A 324 -1.07 -16.15 -27.21
CA ALA A 324 -1.10 -17.59 -27.04
C ALA A 324 0.29 -18.20 -27.23
N PHE A 325 0.64 -19.17 -26.39
CA PHE A 325 1.89 -19.93 -26.49
C PHE A 325 1.56 -21.42 -26.41
N ALA A 326 2.14 -22.25 -27.28
CA ALA A 326 1.98 -23.69 -27.17
C ALA A 326 2.42 -24.17 -25.77
N LEU A 327 1.60 -24.98 -25.12
CA LEU A 327 1.85 -25.47 -23.76
C LEU A 327 2.16 -26.96 -23.82
N ALA A 328 3.46 -27.26 -23.80
CA ALA A 328 3.97 -28.63 -23.73
C ALA A 328 3.59 -29.31 -22.40
N PRO A 329 3.47 -30.65 -22.40
CA PRO A 329 3.39 -31.43 -21.16
C PRO A 329 4.56 -31.10 -20.22
N THR A 330 4.28 -31.04 -18.93
CA THR A 330 5.31 -30.83 -17.91
C THR A 330 5.72 -32.20 -17.35
N PRO A 331 6.99 -32.62 -17.47
CA PRO A 331 7.44 -33.87 -16.87
C PRO A 331 7.27 -33.83 -15.35
N GLU A 332 6.84 -34.96 -14.78
CA GLU A 332 6.67 -35.13 -13.34
C GLU A 332 7.61 -36.24 -12.81
N PRO A 333 8.14 -36.10 -11.58
CA PRO A 333 7.92 -34.99 -10.65
C PRO A 333 8.67 -33.71 -11.08
N VAL A 334 8.11 -32.54 -10.75
CA VAL A 334 8.81 -31.27 -10.94
C VAL A 334 9.82 -31.05 -9.81
N ARG A 335 11.07 -30.71 -10.15
CA ARG A 335 12.12 -30.44 -9.17
C ARG A 335 11.99 -29.01 -8.65
N VAL A 336 11.91 -28.81 -7.34
CA VAL A 336 11.75 -27.49 -6.72
C VAL A 336 12.77 -27.27 -5.62
N VAL A 337 13.10 -26.02 -5.33
CA VAL A 337 14.02 -25.64 -4.24
C VAL A 337 13.32 -24.75 -3.22
N LEU A 338 13.80 -24.71 -1.99
CA LEU A 338 13.37 -23.73 -0.99
C LEU A 338 14.20 -22.45 -1.16
N ALA A 339 13.56 -21.28 -1.06
CA ALA A 339 14.25 -20.00 -1.08
C ALA A 339 15.27 -19.88 0.08
N ASP A 340 16.45 -19.36 -0.24
CA ASP A 340 17.55 -19.11 0.70
C ASP A 340 17.30 -17.94 1.65
N ARG A 341 16.35 -17.06 1.31
CA ARG A 341 15.98 -15.87 2.06
C ARG A 341 14.46 -15.66 2.03
N PRO A 342 13.89 -14.92 3.01
CA PRO A 342 12.45 -14.70 3.05
C PRO A 342 11.97 -13.77 1.92
N LEU A 343 10.73 -14.00 1.47
CA LEU A 343 9.93 -13.06 0.70
C LEU A 343 9.54 -11.88 1.60
N VAL A 344 10.35 -10.83 1.52
CA VAL A 344 10.12 -9.57 2.22
C VAL A 344 8.84 -8.93 1.68
N GLY A 345 7.96 -8.53 2.58
CA GLY A 345 6.75 -7.84 2.21
C GLY A 345 5.64 -8.72 1.62
N SER A 346 5.58 -9.99 2.00
CA SER A 346 4.56 -10.98 1.60
C SER A 346 3.10 -10.50 1.70
N ASP A 347 2.79 -9.56 2.60
CA ASP A 347 1.45 -8.97 2.73
C ASP A 347 1.12 -7.88 1.70
N GLY A 348 2.10 -7.50 0.88
CA GLY A 348 1.98 -6.46 -0.13
C GLY A 348 0.93 -6.77 -1.20
N GLU A 349 0.30 -5.73 -1.71
CA GLU A 349 -0.76 -5.87 -2.71
C GLU A 349 -0.30 -6.52 -4.03
N PHE A 350 0.98 -6.33 -4.42
CA PHE A 350 1.52 -6.93 -5.64
C PHE A 350 1.79 -8.44 -5.51
N VAL A 351 1.78 -8.97 -4.27
CA VAL A 351 1.74 -10.43 -4.01
C VAL A 351 0.29 -10.93 -4.10
N ARG A 352 -0.65 -10.18 -3.52
CA ARG A 352 -2.08 -10.57 -3.46
C ARG A 352 -2.81 -10.44 -4.79
N PHE A 353 -2.36 -9.58 -5.68
CA PHE A 353 -2.97 -9.34 -6.99
C PHE A 353 -1.99 -9.63 -8.12
N LYS A 354 -2.45 -10.37 -9.13
CA LYS A 354 -1.63 -10.77 -10.27
C LYS A 354 -1.46 -9.60 -11.24
N THR A 355 -0.24 -9.10 -11.35
CA THR A 355 0.13 -7.99 -12.23
C THR A 355 1.41 -8.31 -13.00
N THR A 356 1.81 -7.44 -13.92
CA THR A 356 3.14 -7.48 -14.55
C THR A 356 4.27 -7.09 -13.61
N ARG A 357 3.98 -6.51 -12.44
CA ARG A 357 4.99 -6.15 -11.45
C ARG A 357 5.36 -7.35 -10.58
N ARG A 358 6.31 -8.13 -11.08
CA ARG A 358 6.72 -9.41 -10.47
C ARG A 358 8.14 -9.45 -9.92
N GLY A 359 8.82 -8.29 -9.82
CA GLY A 359 10.20 -8.23 -9.34
C GLY A 359 10.46 -8.92 -7.99
N HIS A 360 9.44 -8.98 -7.11
CA HIS A 360 9.52 -9.72 -5.85
C HIS A 360 9.58 -11.24 -6.02
N TYR A 361 9.00 -11.80 -7.08
CA TYR A 361 9.14 -13.21 -7.46
C TYR A 361 10.35 -13.43 -8.38
N ASP A 362 10.61 -12.50 -9.30
CA ASP A 362 11.69 -12.63 -10.29
C ASP A 362 13.06 -12.75 -9.58
N ALA A 363 13.21 -12.11 -8.41
CA ALA A 363 14.38 -12.22 -7.54
C ALA A 363 14.60 -13.61 -6.89
N PHE A 364 13.68 -14.55 -7.09
CA PHE A 364 13.74 -15.96 -6.67
C PHE A 364 13.67 -16.92 -7.86
N THR A 365 13.82 -16.42 -9.09
CA THR A 365 13.89 -17.28 -10.27
C THR A 365 15.06 -18.24 -10.13
N PRO A 366 14.87 -19.56 -10.29
CA PRO A 366 15.96 -20.52 -10.23
C PRO A 366 17.05 -20.18 -11.26
N ALA A 367 18.32 -20.20 -10.83
CA ALA A 367 19.45 -20.05 -11.74
C ALA A 367 19.73 -21.33 -12.55
N ASP A 368 19.43 -22.49 -11.97
CA ASP A 368 19.55 -23.80 -12.61
C ASP A 368 18.28 -24.11 -13.42
N ALA A 369 18.46 -24.33 -14.72
CA ALA A 369 17.38 -24.68 -15.65
C ALA A 369 16.72 -26.04 -15.33
N THR A 370 17.35 -26.90 -14.54
CA THR A 370 16.77 -28.17 -14.08
C THR A 370 15.80 -28.01 -12.92
N VAL A 371 15.83 -26.85 -12.24
CA VAL A 371 14.89 -26.51 -11.18
C VAL A 371 13.66 -25.85 -11.80
N PHE A 372 12.52 -26.48 -11.57
CA PHE A 372 11.24 -26.01 -12.06
C PHE A 372 10.84 -24.69 -11.40
N ASP A 373 10.81 -24.62 -10.08
CA ASP A 373 10.34 -23.43 -9.34
C ASP A 373 10.94 -23.34 -7.92
N THR A 374 10.81 -22.17 -7.29
CA THR A 374 11.31 -21.87 -5.95
C THR A 374 10.14 -21.71 -4.98
N LEU A 375 10.10 -22.50 -3.90
CA LEU A 375 9.17 -22.38 -2.79
C LEU A 375 9.60 -21.26 -1.86
N LEU A 376 8.68 -20.36 -1.54
CA LEU A 376 8.95 -19.15 -0.77
C LEU A 376 8.44 -19.27 0.67
N TRP A 377 9.07 -18.49 1.56
CA TRP A 377 8.66 -18.31 2.96
C TRP A 377 8.78 -16.83 3.34
N ASN A 378 8.02 -16.35 4.32
CA ASN A 378 7.95 -14.94 4.69
C ASN A 378 8.83 -14.57 5.90
N GLU A 379 8.87 -13.29 6.25
CA GLU A 379 9.60 -12.75 7.41
C GLU A 379 9.15 -13.32 8.77
N ARG A 380 7.98 -14.00 8.81
CA ARG A 380 7.45 -14.69 9.99
C ARG A 380 7.85 -16.17 10.06
N GLY A 381 8.69 -16.66 9.14
CA GLY A 381 9.08 -18.07 9.08
C GLY A 381 8.00 -19.00 8.54
N GLN A 382 6.96 -18.48 7.87
CA GLN A 382 5.86 -19.27 7.31
C GLN A 382 6.07 -19.46 5.82
N LEU A 383 5.79 -20.66 5.30
CA LEU A 383 5.70 -20.92 3.86
C LEU A 383 4.60 -20.05 3.25
N THR A 384 4.78 -19.65 1.99
CA THR A 384 3.79 -18.88 1.24
C THR A 384 3.34 -19.64 -0.01
N GLU A 385 4.13 -19.62 -1.08
CA GLU A 385 3.80 -20.21 -2.37
C GLU A 385 5.07 -20.39 -3.22
N PHE A 386 4.95 -20.99 -4.41
CA PHE A 386 6.01 -20.96 -5.43
C PHE A 386 5.94 -19.66 -6.25
N THR A 387 7.01 -19.33 -6.99
CA THR A 387 7.02 -18.10 -7.80
C THR A 387 5.93 -18.07 -8.89
N ARG A 388 5.43 -19.24 -9.34
CA ARG A 388 4.40 -19.35 -10.39
C ARG A 388 3.18 -20.20 -10.00
N GLY A 389 3.02 -20.57 -8.74
CA GLY A 389 1.90 -21.42 -8.28
C GLY A 389 1.85 -21.55 -6.77
N ASN A 390 0.80 -22.17 -6.25
CA ASN A 390 0.67 -22.46 -4.84
C ASN A 390 1.25 -23.83 -4.49
N VAL A 391 1.52 -24.06 -3.20
CA VAL A 391 2.07 -25.32 -2.69
C VAL A 391 1.00 -26.09 -1.89
N ALA A 392 1.04 -27.42 -1.97
CA ALA A 392 0.40 -28.29 -0.99
C ALA A 392 1.39 -29.34 -0.46
N LEU A 393 1.33 -29.58 0.85
CA LEU A 393 2.10 -30.60 1.56
C LEU A 393 1.14 -31.68 2.07
N ARG A 394 1.48 -32.95 1.89
CA ARG A 394 0.73 -34.04 2.53
C ARG A 394 1.35 -34.36 3.88
N ILE A 395 0.60 -34.13 4.95
CA ILE A 395 1.04 -34.32 6.33
C ILE A 395 -0.06 -35.11 7.06
N ALA A 396 0.32 -36.23 7.69
CA ALA A 396 -0.61 -37.13 8.37
C ALA A 396 -1.83 -37.51 7.50
N GLY A 397 -1.60 -37.82 6.22
CA GLY A 397 -2.64 -38.22 5.28
C GLY A 397 -3.53 -37.09 4.75
N ARG A 398 -3.29 -35.83 5.10
CA ARG A 398 -4.07 -34.66 4.63
C ARG A 398 -3.21 -33.73 3.81
N TRP A 399 -3.77 -33.19 2.73
CA TRP A 399 -3.12 -32.12 1.96
C TRP A 399 -3.39 -30.76 2.59
N LEU A 400 -2.33 -30.10 3.04
CA LEU A 400 -2.33 -28.77 3.64
C LEU A 400 -1.68 -27.78 2.68
N THR A 401 -2.23 -26.57 2.58
CA THR A 401 -1.66 -25.45 1.82
C THR A 401 -1.48 -24.26 2.77
N PRO A 402 -0.46 -23.40 2.60
CA PRO A 402 -0.29 -22.22 3.43
C PRO A 402 -1.55 -21.36 3.43
N ALA A 403 -1.97 -20.89 4.60
CA ALA A 403 -3.13 -20.02 4.76
C ALA A 403 -2.93 -18.69 4.00
N ALA A 404 -4.02 -18.08 3.51
CA ALA A 404 -3.95 -16.78 2.84
C ALA A 404 -3.33 -15.65 3.72
N SER A 405 -3.40 -15.80 5.06
CA SER A 405 -2.74 -14.91 6.02
C SER A 405 -1.22 -15.00 6.01
N SER A 406 -0.63 -16.01 5.36
CA SER A 406 0.83 -16.12 5.20
C SER A 406 1.38 -15.18 4.13
N GLY A 407 0.52 -14.51 3.35
CA GLY A 407 0.93 -13.55 2.32
C GLY A 407 1.31 -14.25 1.01
N LEU A 408 0.28 -14.54 0.20
CA LEU A 408 0.40 -15.23 -1.08
C LEU A 408 -0.67 -14.75 -2.08
N LEU A 409 -0.51 -15.10 -3.35
CA LEU A 409 -1.55 -14.96 -4.37
C LEU A 409 -2.58 -16.09 -4.20
N PRO A 410 -3.87 -15.81 -3.91
CA PRO A 410 -4.90 -16.85 -3.84
C PRO A 410 -5.17 -17.41 -5.25
N GLY A 411 -4.41 -18.42 -5.66
CA GLY A 411 -4.50 -19.00 -6.99
C GLY A 411 -5.83 -19.67 -7.24
N ILE A 412 -6.27 -19.65 -8.50
CA ILE A 412 -7.59 -20.15 -8.91
C ILE A 412 -7.74 -21.66 -8.67
N ALA A 413 -6.74 -22.46 -9.06
CA ALA A 413 -6.74 -23.89 -8.78
C ALA A 413 -6.73 -24.19 -7.27
N ARG A 414 -5.96 -23.43 -6.48
CA ARG A 414 -5.97 -23.52 -5.01
C ARG A 414 -7.35 -23.24 -4.44
N ALA A 415 -7.99 -22.15 -4.86
CA ALA A 415 -9.33 -21.78 -4.41
C ALA A 415 -10.37 -22.85 -4.77
N ARG A 416 -10.27 -23.45 -5.95
CA ARG A 416 -11.13 -24.55 -6.38
C ARG A 416 -10.93 -25.80 -5.50
N LEU A 417 -9.69 -26.23 -5.28
CA LEU A 417 -9.36 -27.40 -4.44
C LEU A 417 -9.76 -27.22 -2.98
N LEU A 418 -9.69 -25.99 -2.44
CA LEU A 418 -10.20 -25.66 -1.11
C LEU A 418 -11.73 -25.83 -1.03
N ARG A 419 -12.47 -25.35 -2.03
CA ARG A 419 -13.93 -25.53 -2.09
C ARG A 419 -14.35 -26.99 -2.24
N GLU A 420 -13.57 -27.77 -2.98
CA GLU A 420 -13.77 -29.21 -3.18
C GLU A 420 -13.36 -30.05 -1.95
N GLY A 421 -12.72 -29.45 -0.93
CA GLY A 421 -12.26 -30.16 0.26
C GLY A 421 -11.05 -31.07 0.02
N VAL A 422 -10.32 -30.88 -1.09
CA VAL A 422 -9.13 -31.66 -1.44
C VAL A 422 -7.91 -31.21 -0.65
N ILE A 423 -7.79 -29.91 -0.40
CA ILE A 423 -6.72 -29.30 0.41
C ILE A 423 -7.32 -28.45 1.52
N PHE A 424 -6.55 -28.20 2.58
CA PHE A 424 -6.96 -27.38 3.74
C PHE A 424 -5.90 -26.33 4.06
N GLU A 425 -6.33 -25.16 4.54
CA GLU A 425 -5.39 -24.11 4.94
C GLU A 425 -4.75 -24.40 6.30
N ASP A 426 -3.44 -24.15 6.42
CA ASP A 426 -2.72 -24.15 7.69
C ASP A 426 -1.53 -23.16 7.67
N LYS A 427 -0.98 -22.81 8.83
CA LYS A 427 0.25 -22.03 8.95
C LYS A 427 1.45 -22.95 8.88
N LEU A 428 1.84 -23.28 7.65
CA LEU A 428 2.99 -24.13 7.38
C LEU A 428 4.31 -23.35 7.49
N THR A 429 5.36 -24.03 7.90
CA THR A 429 6.73 -23.55 8.05
C THR A 429 7.69 -24.40 7.21
N PRO A 430 8.91 -23.94 6.93
CA PRO A 430 9.90 -24.78 6.25
C PRO A 430 10.17 -26.13 6.94
N ASP A 431 10.02 -26.21 8.27
CA ASP A 431 10.20 -27.46 9.00
C ASP A 431 9.16 -28.53 8.66
N ASP A 432 7.98 -28.12 8.22
CA ASP A 432 6.91 -29.04 7.82
C ASP A 432 7.25 -29.80 6.54
N LEU A 433 8.19 -29.32 5.72
CA LEU A 433 8.71 -30.06 4.56
C LEU A 433 9.37 -31.37 4.99
N ARG A 434 9.98 -31.43 6.18
CA ARG A 434 10.60 -32.67 6.70
C ARG A 434 9.57 -33.68 7.18
N ARG A 435 8.37 -33.22 7.53
CA ARG A 435 7.26 -34.04 8.03
C ARG A 435 6.31 -34.49 6.91
N ALA A 436 6.40 -33.85 5.75
CA ALA A 436 5.52 -34.11 4.63
C ALA A 436 5.97 -35.38 3.88
N ASP A 437 5.01 -36.24 3.56
CA ASP A 437 5.21 -37.44 2.72
C ASP A 437 4.73 -37.22 1.28
N GLY A 438 4.47 -35.96 0.92
CA GLY A 438 4.08 -35.51 -0.41
C GLY A 438 4.19 -34.00 -0.54
N LEU A 439 4.64 -33.54 -1.71
CA LEU A 439 4.76 -32.14 -2.07
C LEU A 439 4.16 -31.94 -3.47
N ALA A 440 3.37 -30.89 -3.63
CA ALA A 440 2.70 -30.60 -4.89
C ALA A 440 2.78 -29.12 -5.25
N PHE A 441 2.97 -28.87 -6.54
CA PHE A 441 2.81 -27.57 -7.18
C PHE A 441 1.40 -27.47 -7.78
N ILE A 442 0.72 -26.34 -7.54
CA ILE A 442 -0.67 -26.14 -7.94
C ILE A 442 -0.82 -24.80 -8.66
N ASN A 443 -1.33 -24.80 -9.89
CA ASN A 443 -1.89 -23.59 -10.51
C ASN A 443 -2.97 -23.91 -11.56
N SER A 444 -3.72 -22.90 -12.00
CA SER A 444 -4.77 -23.09 -13.02
C SER A 444 -4.22 -23.53 -14.38
N LEU A 445 -2.99 -23.13 -14.72
CA LEU A 445 -2.39 -23.45 -16.01
C LEU A 445 -2.03 -24.94 -16.15
N ARG A 446 -1.35 -25.51 -15.17
CA ARG A 446 -0.82 -26.89 -15.21
C ARG A 446 -1.60 -27.86 -14.34
N GLY A 447 -2.48 -27.37 -13.48
CA GLY A 447 -3.21 -28.19 -12.52
C GLY A 447 -2.34 -28.58 -11.34
N TRP A 448 -2.47 -29.83 -10.92
CA TRP A 448 -1.72 -30.45 -9.83
C TRP A 448 -0.51 -31.18 -10.41
N LEU A 449 0.68 -30.85 -9.95
CA LEU A 449 1.92 -31.55 -10.30
C LEU A 449 2.59 -32.08 -9.04
N VAL A 450 3.01 -33.34 -9.07
CA VAL A 450 3.87 -33.91 -8.02
C VAL A 450 5.21 -33.19 -8.08
N ALA A 451 5.68 -32.72 -6.93
CA ALA A 451 6.92 -31.97 -6.80
C ALA A 451 7.89 -32.66 -5.86
N GLU A 452 9.18 -32.55 -6.16
CA GLU A 452 10.27 -33.09 -5.36
C GLU A 452 11.19 -31.95 -4.92
N LEU A 453 11.41 -31.84 -3.61
CA LEU A 453 12.33 -30.85 -3.05
C LEU A 453 13.76 -31.33 -3.28
N VAL A 454 14.55 -30.57 -4.03
CA VAL A 454 15.98 -30.81 -4.20
C VAL A 454 16.78 -29.86 -3.33
N HIS A 455 17.88 -30.35 -2.79
CA HIS A 455 18.85 -29.50 -2.11
C HIS A 455 19.54 -28.62 -3.15
N ALA A 456 19.48 -27.30 -2.93
CA ALA A 456 20.14 -26.31 -3.75
C ALA A 456 21.65 -26.28 -3.50
#